data_AF-A0A0Q8NS30-F1
#
_entry.id   AF-A0A0Q8NS30-F1
#
_cell.length_a   1.000
_cell.length_b   1.000
_cell.length_c   1.000
_cell.angle_alpha   90.00
_cell.angle_beta   90.00
_cell.angle_gamma   90.00
#
_symmetry.space_group_name_H-M   'P 1'
#
loop_
_entity.id
_entity.type
_entity.pdbx_description
1 polymer ?
#
loop_
_entity_poly.entity_id
_entity_poly.type
_entity_poly.pdbx_seq_one_letter_code
_entity_poly.pdbx_strand_id
1 'polypeptide(L)'
;MKRKFFIPIAIITLLYCCQKKDWIDPNENDIGIDSAEMSGINDNLLRKWFALNRESDSIIKSAQLIIDKQRDEVESHPQDEREYMNTCIEDAQKQLNLLKEKVKFTKQFAGDIKHYDPSLQQTIDSLEEDYVREKYKLEGALKELK
;
A
#
# COMPACT_ATOMS: atom_id res chain seq x y z
N MET A 1 -13.34 54.13 -14.49
CA MET A 1 -12.10 53.42 -14.89
C MET A 1 -12.19 51.99 -14.33
N LYS A 2 -12.49 50.95 -15.13
CA LYS A 2 -11.54 49.99 -15.76
C LYS A 2 -10.29 49.79 -14.90
N ARG A 3 -10.03 48.61 -14.31
CA ARG A 3 -9.54 47.40 -15.01
C ARG A 3 -10.03 46.07 -14.39
N LYS A 4 -10.22 45.12 -15.30
CA LYS A 4 -10.53 43.70 -15.13
C LYS A 4 -9.23 42.89 -15.00
N PHE A 5 -9.23 41.84 -14.20
CA PHE A 5 -8.43 40.60 -14.32
C PHE A 5 -9.29 39.53 -13.61
N PHE A 6 -9.94 38.50 -14.20
CA PHE A 6 -9.56 37.43 -15.14
C PHE A 6 -8.36 36.57 -14.68
N ILE A 7 -8.63 35.65 -13.72
CA ILE A 7 -8.55 34.15 -13.78
C ILE A 7 -7.32 33.57 -14.55
N PRO A 8 -6.56 32.58 -14.02
CA PRO A 8 -7.13 31.24 -13.90
C PRO A 8 -6.75 30.28 -12.76
N ILE A 9 -7.82 29.61 -12.31
CA ILE A 9 -7.88 28.20 -11.91
C ILE A 9 -7.13 27.36 -12.96
N ALA A 10 -5.94 26.87 -12.64
CA ALA A 10 -5.18 25.99 -13.53
C ALA A 10 -4.17 25.12 -12.77
N ILE A 11 -4.65 24.24 -11.88
CA ILE A 11 -3.85 23.07 -11.42
C ILE A 11 -4.77 21.83 -11.27
N ILE A 12 -5.53 21.49 -12.32
CA ILE A 12 -6.22 20.18 -12.43
C ILE A 12 -5.92 19.55 -13.79
N THR A 13 -4.67 19.58 -14.26
CA THR A 13 -4.35 19.01 -15.59
C THR A 13 -2.94 18.42 -15.71
N LEU A 14 -2.37 17.90 -14.62
CA LEU A 14 -1.07 17.18 -14.66
C LEU A 14 -1.19 15.65 -14.48
N LEU A 15 -2.37 15.07 -14.74
CA LEU A 15 -2.56 13.61 -14.76
C LEU A 15 -3.24 13.09 -16.04
N TYR A 16 -3.15 13.80 -17.17
CA TYR A 16 -3.79 13.34 -18.42
C TYR A 16 -2.95 13.48 -19.72
N CYS A 17 -1.61 13.53 -19.64
CA CYS A 17 -0.79 13.53 -20.85
C CYS A 17 0.49 12.69 -20.69
N CYS A 18 0.33 11.37 -20.80
CA CYS A 18 1.31 10.36 -21.25
C CYS A 18 0.60 9.00 -21.03
N GLN A 19 0.20 8.19 -22.02
CA GLN A 19 0.67 8.02 -23.38
C GLN A 19 -0.47 7.50 -24.25
N LYS A 20 -0.46 7.90 -25.53
CA LYS A 20 -1.25 7.26 -26.58
C LYS A 20 -0.76 5.83 -26.80
N LYS A 21 -1.71 4.91 -26.65
CA LYS A 21 -1.99 3.71 -27.43
C LYS A 21 -1.18 3.56 -28.74
N ASP A 22 -0.32 2.55 -28.78
CA ASP A 22 -0.04 1.77 -30.00
C ASP A 22 -0.40 0.29 -29.73
N TRP A 23 -0.88 -0.35 -30.77
CA TRP A 23 -1.65 -1.59 -30.76
C TRP A 23 -0.76 -2.84 -30.82
N ILE A 24 -1.11 -3.85 -30.01
CA ILE A 24 -0.96 -5.30 -30.19
C ILE A 24 0.47 -5.84 -30.41
N ASP A 25 0.96 -6.52 -29.37
CA ASP A 25 1.39 -7.92 -29.47
C ASP A 25 0.84 -8.68 -28.25
N PRO A 26 -0.01 -9.72 -28.40
CA PRO A 26 -0.59 -10.45 -27.30
C PRO A 26 0.22 -11.73 -27.07
N ASN A 27 1.37 -11.63 -26.40
CA ASN A 27 2.06 -12.84 -25.96
C ASN A 27 2.94 -12.61 -24.73
N GLU A 28 2.86 -13.58 -23.81
CA GLU A 28 3.83 -13.89 -22.74
C GLU A 28 3.91 -12.95 -21.54
N ASN A 29 2.86 -12.97 -20.72
CA ASN A 29 2.90 -13.52 -19.35
C ASN A 29 1.62 -13.15 -18.59
N ASP A 30 0.48 -13.40 -19.23
CA ASP A 30 -0.70 -13.78 -18.46
C ASP A 30 -0.31 -15.10 -17.79
N ILE A 31 -0.08 -15.09 -16.48
CA ILE A 31 -0.12 -16.32 -15.71
C ILE A 31 -1.58 -16.74 -15.80
N GLY A 32 -1.91 -17.40 -16.91
CA GLY A 32 -3.16 -18.06 -17.18
C GLY A 32 -3.31 -19.16 -16.16
N ILE A 33 -3.72 -18.78 -14.96
CA ILE A 33 -4.42 -19.68 -14.07
C ILE A 33 -5.74 -19.89 -14.77
N ASP A 34 -5.84 -21.04 -15.43
CA ASP A 34 -6.97 -21.49 -16.20
C ASP A 34 -8.24 -21.22 -15.39
N SER A 35 -8.97 -20.16 -15.76
CA SER A 35 -10.17 -19.70 -15.08
C SER A 35 -11.26 -20.77 -15.06
N ALA A 36 -11.10 -21.83 -15.85
CA ALA A 36 -11.98 -22.99 -15.90
C ALA A 36 -11.77 -23.98 -14.73
N GLU A 37 -10.61 -24.00 -14.06
CA GLU A 37 -10.30 -24.97 -12.99
C GLU A 37 -10.62 -24.45 -11.57
N MET A 38 -11.09 -23.20 -11.44
CA MET A 38 -11.46 -22.56 -10.16
C MET A 38 -12.97 -22.61 -9.85
N SER A 39 -13.77 -23.46 -10.51
CA SER A 39 -15.24 -23.47 -10.39
C SER A 39 -15.80 -23.95 -9.03
N GLY A 40 -14.95 -24.14 -8.02
CA GLY A 40 -15.35 -24.56 -6.66
C GLY A 40 -14.69 -23.79 -5.51
N ILE A 41 -13.78 -22.86 -5.79
CA ILE A 41 -13.17 -22.01 -4.76
C ILE A 41 -14.09 -20.81 -4.56
N ASN A 42 -14.37 -20.44 -3.31
CA ASN A 42 -15.19 -19.26 -2.98
C ASN A 42 -14.51 -17.99 -3.53
N ASP A 43 -14.86 -17.65 -4.78
CA ASP A 43 -14.27 -16.60 -5.62
C ASP A 43 -14.21 -15.24 -4.91
N ASN A 44 -15.12 -15.03 -3.95
CA ASN A 44 -15.16 -13.83 -3.12
C ASN A 44 -13.99 -13.74 -2.11
N LEU A 45 -13.60 -14.86 -1.50
CA LEU A 45 -12.52 -14.88 -0.51
C LEU A 45 -11.16 -14.63 -1.19
N LEU A 46 -10.92 -15.28 -2.33
CA LEU A 46 -9.73 -15.02 -3.15
C LEU A 46 -9.66 -13.56 -3.61
N ARG A 47 -10.79 -12.99 -4.07
CA ARG A 47 -10.85 -11.56 -4.44
C ARG A 47 -10.55 -10.63 -3.28
N LYS A 48 -11.12 -10.88 -2.09
CA LYS A 48 -10.80 -10.12 -0.87
C LYS A 48 -9.31 -10.19 -0.55
N TRP A 49 -8.72 -11.39 -0.67
CA TRP A 49 -7.29 -11.59 -0.46
C TRP A 49 -6.41 -10.81 -1.44
N PHE A 50 -6.71 -10.87 -2.74
CA PHE A 50 -5.97 -10.08 -3.74
C PHE A 50 -6.12 -8.57 -3.51
N ALA A 51 -7.30 -8.12 -3.09
CA ALA A 51 -7.52 -6.72 -2.75
C ALA A 51 -6.66 -6.27 -1.55
N LEU A 52 -6.63 -7.04 -0.46
CA LEU A 52 -5.78 -6.80 0.72
C LEU A 52 -4.28 -6.79 0.35
N ASN A 53 -3.85 -7.70 -0.52
CA ASN A 53 -2.47 -7.72 -1.02
C ASN A 53 -2.10 -6.46 -1.81
N ARG A 54 -3.00 -5.98 -2.67
CA ARG A 54 -2.76 -4.74 -3.43
C ARG A 54 -2.78 -3.51 -2.53
N GLU A 55 -3.71 -3.45 -1.59
CA GLU A 55 -3.81 -2.35 -0.62
C GLU A 55 -2.55 -2.29 0.26
N SER A 56 -2.11 -3.43 0.79
CA SER A 56 -0.91 -3.51 1.62
C SER A 56 0.35 -3.06 0.90
N ASP A 57 0.55 -3.44 -0.38
CA ASP A 57 1.69 -2.97 -1.18
C ASP A 57 1.64 -1.45 -1.40
N SER A 58 0.45 -0.90 -1.62
CA SER A 58 0.25 0.54 -1.76
C SER A 58 0.59 1.29 -0.47
N ILE A 59 0.14 0.78 0.68
CA ILE A 59 0.40 1.37 2.00
C ILE A 59 1.89 1.30 2.32
N ILE A 60 2.53 0.15 2.13
CA ILE A 60 3.96 -0.03 2.39
C ILE A 60 4.80 0.96 1.58
N LYS A 61 4.51 1.10 0.28
CA LYS A 61 5.22 2.05 -0.59
C LYS A 61 4.99 3.49 -0.15
N SER A 62 3.74 3.86 0.13
CA SER A 62 3.40 5.23 0.53
C SER A 62 4.02 5.60 1.87
N ALA A 63 3.99 4.69 2.84
CA ALA A 63 4.61 4.89 4.15
C ALA A 63 6.13 5.04 4.04
N GLN A 64 6.79 4.21 3.22
CA GLN A 64 8.23 4.33 3.00
C GLN A 64 8.58 5.70 2.39
N LEU A 65 7.81 6.18 1.40
CA LEU A 65 8.03 7.50 0.81
C LEU A 65 7.89 8.64 1.83
N ILE A 66 6.92 8.56 2.75
CA ILE A 66 6.75 9.56 3.81
C ILE A 66 7.95 9.56 4.76
N ILE A 67 8.39 8.37 5.19
CA ILE A 67 9.54 8.22 6.10
C ILE A 67 10.83 8.72 5.44
N ASP A 68 11.06 8.36 4.18
CA ASP A 68 12.26 8.78 3.44
C ASP A 68 12.28 10.30 3.27
N LYS A 69 11.14 10.91 2.92
CA LYS A 69 11.02 12.36 2.86
C LYS A 69 11.33 13.03 4.21
N GLN A 70 10.81 12.50 5.31
CA GLN A 70 11.09 13.06 6.63
C GLN A 70 12.56 12.93 7.04
N ARG A 71 13.22 11.82 6.66
CA ARG A 71 14.68 11.67 6.85
C ARG A 71 15.48 12.70 6.07
N ASP A 72 15.06 13.04 4.86
CA ASP A 72 15.74 14.05 4.05
C ASP A 72 15.57 15.46 4.66
N GLU A 73 14.44 15.72 5.31
CA GLU A 73 14.11 17.02 5.92
C GLU A 73 14.75 17.19 7.32
N VAL A 74 14.97 16.12 8.08
CA VAL A 74 15.38 16.14 9.50
C VAL A 74 16.66 16.95 9.77
N GLU A 75 17.63 16.91 8.84
CA GLU A 75 18.92 17.59 8.98
C GLU A 75 18.81 19.12 8.89
N SER A 76 17.70 19.64 8.36
CA SER A 76 17.43 21.07 8.26
C SER A 76 16.89 21.67 9.56
N HIS A 77 16.52 20.84 10.55
CA HIS A 77 15.94 21.27 11.81
C HIS A 77 16.97 21.53 12.92
N PRO A 78 16.65 22.41 13.89
CA PRO A 78 17.38 22.58 15.16
C PRO A 78 17.57 21.26 15.92
N GLN A 79 18.57 21.23 16.81
CA GLN A 79 19.00 19.99 17.46
C GLN A 79 17.90 19.32 18.30
N ASP A 80 17.12 20.10 19.04
CA ASP A 80 16.01 19.64 19.88
C ASP A 80 14.86 19.07 19.03
N GLU A 81 14.47 19.77 17.97
CA GLU A 81 13.46 19.28 17.01
C GLU A 81 13.93 18.00 16.30
N ARG A 82 15.21 17.96 15.91
CA ARG A 82 15.83 16.82 15.22
C ARG A 82 15.80 15.55 16.07
N GLU A 83 16.09 15.64 17.38
CA GLU A 83 16.06 14.48 18.27
C GLU A 83 14.65 13.87 18.37
N TYR A 84 13.64 14.73 18.52
CA TYR A 84 12.24 14.31 18.51
C TYR A 84 11.84 13.69 17.16
N MET A 85 12.13 14.36 16.05
CA MET A 85 11.80 13.88 14.71
C MET A 85 12.47 12.53 14.40
N ASN A 86 13.74 12.34 14.78
CA ASN A 86 14.42 11.06 14.62
C ASN A 86 13.72 9.94 15.41
N THR A 87 13.27 10.23 16.63
CA THR A 87 12.50 9.26 17.42
C THR A 87 11.19 8.87 16.72
N CYS A 88 10.47 9.85 16.17
CA CYS A 88 9.24 9.58 15.41
C CYS A 88 9.51 8.80 14.11
N ILE A 89 10.58 9.13 13.39
CA ILE A 89 11.02 8.41 12.18
C ILE A 89 11.36 6.96 12.50
N GLU A 90 12.08 6.71 13.60
CA GLU A 90 12.44 5.37 14.04
C GLU A 90 11.21 4.53 14.42
N ASP A 91 10.26 5.11 15.16
CA ASP A 91 9.02 4.40 15.49
C ASP A 91 8.19 4.11 14.23
N ALA A 92 8.02 5.07 13.33
CA ALA A 92 7.33 4.86 12.05
C ALA A 92 8.02 3.76 11.20
N GLN A 93 9.35 3.75 11.15
CA GLN A 93 10.10 2.72 10.45
C GLN A 93 9.92 1.34 11.09
N LYS A 94 9.89 1.27 12.43
CA LYS A 94 9.61 0.04 13.17
C LYS A 94 8.21 -0.48 12.87
N GLN A 95 7.18 0.35 12.94
CA GLN A 95 5.80 -0.06 12.62
C GLN A 95 5.68 -0.51 11.16
N LEU A 96 6.36 0.18 10.23
CA LEU A 96 6.39 -0.22 8.82
C LEU A 96 7.03 -1.61 8.62
N ASN A 97 8.10 -1.91 9.35
CA ASN A 97 8.76 -3.22 9.29
C ASN A 97 7.86 -4.33 9.83
N LEU A 98 7.16 -4.09 10.95
CA LEU A 98 6.17 -5.04 11.49
C LEU A 98 5.05 -5.33 10.49
N LEU A 99 4.51 -4.29 9.84
CA LEU A 99 3.50 -4.47 8.79
C LEU A 99 4.05 -5.28 7.61
N LYS A 100 5.27 -4.98 7.15
CA LYS A 100 5.93 -5.75 6.07
C LYS A 100 6.07 -7.23 6.42
N GLU A 101 6.43 -7.55 7.66
CA GLU A 101 6.53 -8.93 8.14
C GLU A 101 5.18 -9.64 8.12
N LYS A 102 4.12 -9.00 8.62
CA LYS A 102 2.75 -9.55 8.58
C LYS A 102 2.28 -9.78 7.15
N VAL A 103 2.45 -8.80 6.27
CA VAL A 103 2.07 -8.92 4.86
C VAL A 103 2.85 -10.03 4.17
N LYS A 104 4.15 -10.18 4.46
CA LYS A 104 4.96 -11.28 3.92
C LYS A 104 4.44 -12.64 4.37
N PHE A 105 4.16 -12.80 5.66
CA PHE A 105 3.61 -14.05 6.20
C PHE A 105 2.27 -14.40 5.54
N THR A 106 1.38 -13.42 5.44
CA THR A 106 0.08 -13.57 4.80
C THR A 106 0.19 -13.96 3.32
N LYS A 107 1.11 -13.34 2.58
CA LYS A 107 1.39 -13.69 1.17
C LYS A 107 1.93 -15.11 1.01
N GLN A 108 2.80 -15.55 1.92
CA GLN A 108 3.32 -16.92 1.95
C GLN A 108 2.20 -17.92 2.25
N PHE A 109 1.42 -17.67 3.29
CA PHE A 109 0.26 -18.50 3.65
C PHE A 109 -0.71 -18.64 2.46
N ALA A 110 -1.02 -17.55 1.77
CA ALA A 110 -1.89 -17.59 0.59
C ALA A 110 -1.29 -18.38 -0.58
N GLY A 111 0.03 -18.30 -0.79
CA GLY A 111 0.73 -19.06 -1.84
C GLY A 111 0.75 -20.56 -1.61
N ASP A 112 0.68 -21.00 -0.36
CA ASP A 112 0.69 -22.42 0.02
C ASP A 112 -0.69 -23.10 -0.12
N ILE A 113 -1.77 -22.31 -0.27
CA ILE A 113 -3.13 -22.82 -0.43
C ILE A 113 -3.37 -23.23 -1.89
N LYS A 114 -3.35 -24.54 -2.16
CA LYS A 114 -3.69 -25.10 -3.49
C LYS A 114 -5.20 -25.16 -3.75
N HIS A 115 -5.97 -25.48 -2.73
CA HIS A 115 -7.44 -25.54 -2.78
C HIS A 115 -8.00 -24.93 -1.49
N TYR A 116 -9.13 -24.24 -1.61
CA TYR A 116 -9.77 -23.66 -0.44
C TYR A 116 -10.34 -24.74 0.49
N ASP A 117 -9.89 -24.71 1.74
CA ASP A 117 -10.45 -25.50 2.85
C ASP A 117 -11.20 -24.55 3.80
N PRO A 118 -12.51 -24.74 4.05
CA PRO A 118 -13.28 -23.95 5.02
C PRO A 118 -12.66 -23.90 6.43
N SER A 119 -11.85 -24.89 6.81
CA SER A 119 -11.12 -24.88 8.08
C SER A 119 -10.11 -23.71 8.19
N LEU A 120 -9.66 -23.19 7.04
CA LEU A 120 -8.72 -22.07 6.97
C LEU A 120 -9.37 -20.71 7.22
N GLN A 121 -10.71 -20.62 7.22
CA GLN A 121 -11.42 -19.35 7.41
C GLN A 121 -11.00 -18.64 8.70
N GLN A 122 -10.88 -19.37 9.81
CA GLN A 122 -10.44 -18.79 11.08
C GLN A 122 -9.01 -18.24 11.02
N THR A 123 -8.12 -18.93 10.28
CA THR A 123 -6.74 -18.47 10.08
C THR A 123 -6.73 -17.20 9.24
N ILE A 124 -7.55 -17.15 8.20
CA ILE A 124 -7.71 -16.01 7.30
C ILE A 124 -8.22 -14.78 8.06
N ASP A 125 -9.28 -14.95 8.87
CA ASP A 125 -9.84 -13.88 9.69
C ASP A 125 -8.80 -13.34 10.69
N SER A 126 -8.01 -14.24 11.32
CA SER A 126 -6.94 -13.84 12.23
C SER A 126 -5.81 -13.07 11.52
N LEU A 127 -5.47 -13.45 10.29
CA LEU A 127 -4.46 -12.75 9.49
C LEU A 127 -4.93 -11.36 9.06
N GLU A 128 -6.22 -11.22 8.73
CA GLU A 128 -6.84 -9.92 8.42
C GLU A 128 -6.83 -9.01 9.66
N GLU A 129 -7.18 -9.54 10.84
CA GLU A 129 -7.15 -8.78 12.09
C GLU A 129 -5.73 -8.29 12.42
N ASP A 130 -4.74 -9.18 12.32
CA ASP A 130 -3.32 -8.85 12.52
C ASP A 130 -2.86 -7.75 11.56
N TYR A 131 -3.23 -7.85 10.28
CA TYR A 131 -2.92 -6.84 9.27
C TYR A 131 -3.55 -5.48 9.62
N VAL A 132 -4.85 -5.46 9.93
CA VAL A 132 -5.59 -4.22 10.27
C VAL A 132 -4.99 -3.55 11.50
N ARG A 133 -4.64 -4.34 12.52
CA ARG A 133 -4.02 -3.85 13.75
C ARG A 133 -2.68 -3.17 13.48
N GLU A 134 -1.78 -3.81 12.74
CA GLU A 134 -0.47 -3.24 12.42
C GLU A 134 -0.58 -2.04 11.47
N LYS A 135 -1.55 -2.05 10.53
CA LYS A 135 -1.87 -0.90 9.69
C LYS A 135 -2.23 0.32 10.54
N TYR A 136 -3.10 0.18 11.54
CA TYR A 136 -3.49 1.31 12.40
C TYR A 136 -2.33 1.83 13.24
N LYS A 137 -1.43 0.96 13.72
CA LYS A 137 -0.22 1.40 14.42
C LYS A 137 0.70 2.21 13.51
N LEU A 138 0.91 1.74 12.29
CA LEU A 138 1.67 2.49 11.27
C LEU A 138 1.02 3.83 10.97
N GLU A 139 -0.30 3.87 10.77
CA GLU A 139 -1.03 5.13 10.55
C GLU A 139 -0.90 6.09 11.74
N GLY A 140 -0.87 5.58 12.96
CA GLY A 140 -0.56 6.36 14.16
C GLY A 140 0.83 6.96 14.10
N ALA A 141 1.86 6.14 13.90
CA ALA A 141 3.24 6.61 13.83
C ALA A 141 3.50 7.59 12.67
N LEU A 142 2.85 7.40 11.52
CA LEU A 142 2.94 8.33 10.38
C LEU A 142 2.23 9.67 10.63
N LYS A 143 1.32 9.77 11.59
CA LYS A 143 0.71 11.06 11.97
C LYS A 143 1.65 11.91 12.81
N GLU A 144 2.50 11.29 13.62
CA GLU A 144 3.54 11.98 14.39
C GLU A 144 4.68 12.53 13.50
N LEU A 145 4.69 12.15 12.22
CA LEU A 145 5.60 12.65 11.18
C LEU A 145 5.06 13.86 10.42
N LYS A 146 3.88 14.40 10.75
CA LYS A 146 3.25 15.53 10.05
C LYS A 146 3.28 16.80 10.88
#